data_AF-A0A537X6E0-F1
#
_entry.id   AF-A0A537X6E0-F1
#
_cell.length_a   1.000
_cell.length_b   1.000
_cell.length_c   1.000
_cell.angle_alpha   90.00
_cell.angle_beta   90.00
_cell.angle_gamma   90.00
#
_symmetry.space_group_name_H-M   'P 1'
#
loop_
_entity.id
_entity.type
_entity.pdbx_description
1 polymer ?
#
loop_
_entity_poly.entity_id
_entity_poly.type
_entity_poly.pdbx_seq_one_letter_code
_entity_poly.pdbx_strand_id
1 'polypeptide(L)'
;MLSAMDRFDDAEAVLAAYRREAEEFGASWALEFCERCACSSRLMAGRLGEAAVEAEATLALIEDLDMWHDSDLPLGVLALVSIHRNAIEEAEAYLARSRSYRTLYGRTLPAYRSLAEAILRNARGDDSGAI
;
A
#
# COMPACT_ATOMS: atom_id res chain seq x y z
N MET A 1 4.14 -6.17 13.95
CA MET A 1 3.76 -4.75 13.78
C MET A 1 2.54 -4.48 14.67
N LEU A 2 2.45 -3.32 15.34
CA LEU A 2 1.33 -2.99 16.26
C LEU A 2 -0.05 -3.10 15.57
N SER A 3 -0.13 -2.68 14.30
CA SER A 3 -1.32 -2.82 13.46
C SER A 3 -1.76 -4.27 13.25
N ALA A 4 -0.83 -5.25 13.28
CA ALA A 4 -1.17 -6.67 13.16
C ALA A 4 -1.77 -7.27 14.45
N MET A 5 -1.78 -6.51 15.54
CA MET A 5 -2.45 -6.83 16.80
C MET A 5 -3.66 -5.92 17.03
N ASP A 6 -4.17 -5.28 15.97
CA ASP A 6 -5.27 -4.31 15.99
C ASP A 6 -5.03 -3.09 16.92
N ARG A 7 -3.78 -2.82 17.28
CA ARG A 7 -3.36 -1.67 18.10
C ARG A 7 -3.06 -0.47 17.20
N PHE A 8 -4.08 0.03 16.51
CA PHE A 8 -3.92 1.05 15.47
C PHE A 8 -3.48 2.42 16.02
N ASP A 9 -4.04 2.85 17.16
CA ASP A 9 -3.68 4.12 17.79
C ASP A 9 -2.22 4.11 18.26
N ASP A 10 -1.78 3.00 18.84
CA ASP A 10 -0.38 2.82 19.24
C ASP A 10 0.56 2.80 18.03
N ALA A 11 0.15 2.15 16.94
CA ALA A 11 0.91 2.15 15.69
C ALA A 11 1.05 3.58 15.15
N GLU A 12 -0.02 4.37 15.17
CA GLU A 12 -0.03 5.75 14.72
C GLU A 12 0.86 6.66 15.59
N ALA A 13 0.80 6.51 16.91
CA ALA A 13 1.66 7.23 17.84
C ALA A 13 3.16 6.94 17.60
N VAL A 14 3.51 5.67 17.39
CA VAL A 14 4.90 5.28 17.07
C VAL A 14 5.32 5.86 15.72
N LEU A 15 4.51 5.74 14.67
CA LEU A 15 4.84 6.27 13.35
C LEU A 15 4.99 7.79 13.36
N ALA A 16 4.16 8.52 14.12
CA ALA A 16 4.27 9.96 14.26
C ALA A 16 5.58 10.39 14.94
N ALA A 17 6.05 9.62 15.94
CA ALA A 17 7.35 9.87 16.57
C ALA A 17 8.51 9.61 15.59
N TYR A 18 8.48 8.48 14.88
CA TYR A 18 9.48 8.12 13.88
C TYR A 18 9.55 9.13 12.73
N ARG A 19 8.40 9.60 12.23
CA ARG A 19 8.34 10.64 11.19
C ARG A 19 9.06 11.91 11.63
N ARG A 20 8.78 12.37 12.85
CA ARG A 20 9.41 13.57 13.41
C ARG A 20 10.93 13.42 13.51
N GLU A 21 11.40 12.28 13.99
CA GLU A 21 12.85 11.99 14.06
C GLU A 21 13.47 11.94 12.66
N ALA A 22 12.82 11.27 11.70
CA ALA A 22 13.30 11.19 10.33
C ALA A 22 13.37 12.57 9.65
N GLU A 23 12.39 13.45 9.88
CA GLU A 23 12.40 14.84 9.42
C GLU A 23 13.58 15.61 10.04
N GLU A 24 13.80 15.48 11.36
CA GLU A 24 14.89 16.15 12.07
C GLU A 24 16.27 15.74 11.54
N PHE A 25 16.44 14.46 11.18
CA PHE A 25 17.68 13.93 10.61
C PHE A 25 17.80 14.10 9.09
N GLY A 26 16.78 14.64 8.41
CA GLY A 26 16.75 14.74 6.94
C GLY A 26 16.79 13.37 6.25
N ALA A 27 16.31 12.32 6.92
CA ALA A 27 16.33 10.94 6.43
C ALA A 27 15.09 10.66 5.57
N SER A 28 15.07 11.16 4.35
CA SER A 28 13.93 11.04 3.42
C SER A 28 13.51 9.58 3.14
N TRP A 29 14.47 8.65 3.08
CA TRP A 29 14.20 7.21 2.96
C TRP A 29 13.44 6.64 4.17
N ALA A 30 13.64 7.20 5.37
CA ALA A 30 12.94 6.78 6.57
C ALA A 30 11.52 7.35 6.63
N LEU A 31 11.30 8.52 6.02
CA LEU A 31 9.96 9.09 5.83
C LEU A 31 9.12 8.20 4.91
N GLU A 32 9.68 7.79 3.78
CA GLU A 32 9.04 6.85 2.85
C GLU A 32 8.57 5.57 3.57
N PHE A 33 9.43 5.00 4.40
CA PHE A 33 9.10 3.82 5.19
C PHE A 33 7.93 4.08 6.17
N CYS A 34 7.92 5.25 6.83
CA CYS A 34 6.83 5.63 7.73
C CYS A 34 5.50 5.74 6.98
N GLU A 35 5.50 6.36 5.79
CA GLU A 35 4.27 6.53 5.00
C GLU A 35 3.70 5.20 4.50
N ARG A 36 4.57 4.28 4.07
CA ARG A 36 4.13 2.91 3.74
C ARG A 36 3.51 2.19 4.92
N CYS A 37 4.12 2.31 6.10
CA CYS A 37 3.59 1.71 7.31
C CYS A 37 2.21 2.31 7.64
N ALA A 38 2.07 3.62 7.52
CA ALA A 38 0.81 4.33 7.77
C ALA A 38 -0.28 3.90 6.78
N CYS A 39 0.03 3.74 5.48
CA CYS A 39 -0.89 3.20 4.47
C CYS A 39 -1.48 1.85 4.90
N SER A 40 -0.62 0.90 5.26
CA SER A 40 -1.07 -0.44 5.65
C SER A 40 -1.87 -0.42 6.95
N SER A 41 -1.44 0.37 7.95
CA SER A 41 -2.14 0.50 9.22
C SER A 41 -3.56 1.05 9.03
N ARG A 42 -3.73 2.09 8.20
CA ARG A 42 -5.05 2.69 7.93
C ARG A 42 -5.97 1.77 7.14
N LEU A 43 -5.44 1.04 6.18
CA LEU A 43 -6.19 0.01 5.45
C LEU A 43 -6.70 -1.07 6.42
N MET A 44 -5.83 -1.59 7.29
CA MET A 44 -6.19 -2.61 8.29
C MET A 44 -7.23 -2.10 9.29
N ALA A 45 -7.20 -0.82 9.65
CA ALA A 45 -8.19 -0.17 10.49
C ALA A 45 -9.53 0.14 9.78
N GLY A 46 -9.67 -0.21 8.49
CA GLY A 46 -10.87 0.11 7.70
C GLY A 46 -11.02 1.59 7.33
N ARG A 47 -9.99 2.42 7.56
CA ARG A 47 -9.97 3.86 7.23
C ARG A 47 -9.62 4.06 5.75
N LEU A 48 -10.49 3.58 4.86
CA LEU A 48 -10.20 3.44 3.42
C LEU A 48 -9.90 4.78 2.72
N GLY A 49 -10.59 5.86 3.11
CA GLY A 49 -10.34 7.19 2.55
C GLY A 49 -8.95 7.71 2.88
N GLU A 50 -8.57 7.62 4.16
CA GLU A 50 -7.24 8.04 4.63
C GLU A 50 -6.14 7.12 4.08
N ALA A 51 -6.41 5.83 3.94
CA ALA A 51 -5.47 4.88 3.35
C ALA A 51 -5.16 5.21 1.88
N ALA A 52 -6.17 5.63 1.11
CA ALA A 52 -5.97 6.05 -0.28
C ALA A 52 -5.14 7.34 -0.37
N VAL A 53 -5.48 8.36 0.43
CA VAL A 53 -4.73 9.63 0.46
C VAL A 53 -3.26 9.39 0.80
N GLU A 54 -2.98 8.58 1.83
CA GLU A 54 -1.60 8.27 2.20
C GLU A 54 -0.88 7.45 1.12
N ALA A 55 -1.58 6.53 0.45
CA ALA A 55 -0.99 5.73 -0.62
C ALA A 55 -0.60 6.59 -1.83
N GLU A 56 -1.40 7.60 -2.18
CA GLU A 56 -1.06 8.57 -3.22
C GLU A 56 0.15 9.42 -2.82
N ALA A 57 0.18 9.93 -1.57
CA ALA A 57 1.31 10.70 -1.06
C ALA A 57 2.61 9.86 -1.03
N THR A 58 2.52 8.61 -0.61
CA THR A 58 3.63 7.66 -0.59
C THR A 58 4.16 7.41 -2.01
N LEU A 59 3.29 7.29 -3.01
CA LEU A 59 3.71 7.10 -4.40
C LEU A 59 4.44 8.32 -4.96
N ALA A 60 4.00 9.53 -4.62
CA ALA A 60 4.70 10.75 -5.01
C ALA A 60 6.11 10.79 -4.38
N LEU A 61 6.23 10.45 -3.10
CA LEU A 61 7.53 10.39 -2.43
C LEU A 61 8.45 9.31 -3.00
N ILE A 62 7.91 8.13 -3.34
CA ILE A 62 8.65 7.06 -4.01
C ILE A 62 9.19 7.52 -5.36
N GLU A 63 8.38 8.26 -6.12
CA GLU A 63 8.78 8.85 -7.41
C GLU A 63 9.90 9.88 -7.24
N ASP A 64 9.76 10.80 -6.27
CA ASP A 64 10.77 11.82 -5.97
C ASP A 64 12.11 11.22 -5.50
N LEU A 65 12.07 10.07 -4.82
CA LEU A 65 13.26 9.37 -4.31
C LEU A 65 13.83 8.33 -5.27
N ASP A 66 13.23 8.13 -6.44
CA ASP A 66 13.59 7.05 -7.39
C ASP A 66 13.51 5.64 -6.75
N MET A 67 12.66 5.48 -5.74
CA MET A 67 12.50 4.25 -4.93
C MET A 67 11.40 3.32 -5.47
N TRP A 68 11.26 3.21 -6.80
CA TRP A 68 10.13 2.53 -7.45
C TRP A 68 9.84 1.09 -6.98
N HIS A 69 10.87 0.41 -6.46
CA HIS A 69 10.75 -0.93 -5.86
C HIS A 69 9.85 -0.98 -4.62
N ASP A 70 9.51 0.16 -4.04
CA ASP A 70 8.68 0.27 -2.86
C ASP A 70 7.20 0.62 -3.15
N SER A 71 6.85 0.74 -4.43
CA SER A 71 5.51 1.12 -4.91
C SER A 71 4.43 0.04 -4.74
N ASP A 72 4.80 -1.22 -4.51
CA ASP A 72 3.85 -2.33 -4.48
C ASP A 72 2.80 -2.21 -3.37
N LEU A 73 3.20 -1.74 -2.19
CA LEU A 73 2.30 -1.57 -1.05
C LEU A 73 1.25 -0.48 -1.32
N PRO A 74 1.62 0.78 -1.63
CA PRO A 74 0.63 1.81 -1.89
C PRO A 74 -0.24 1.51 -3.13
N LEU A 75 0.30 0.90 -4.19
CA LEU A 75 -0.51 0.46 -5.33
C LEU A 75 -1.48 -0.66 -4.96
N GLY A 76 -1.08 -1.59 -4.09
CA GLY A 76 -1.97 -2.62 -3.54
C GLY A 76 -3.10 -2.03 -2.69
N VAL A 77 -2.79 -1.04 -1.86
CA VAL A 77 -3.79 -0.31 -1.04
C VAL A 77 -4.81 0.40 -1.95
N LEU A 78 -4.35 1.15 -2.94
CA LEU A 78 -5.23 1.83 -3.89
C LEU A 78 -6.12 0.85 -4.66
N ALA A 79 -5.56 -0.26 -5.13
CA ALA A 79 -6.35 -1.31 -5.78
C ALA A 79 -7.45 -1.87 -4.86
N LEU A 80 -7.14 -2.15 -3.58
CA LEU A 80 -8.12 -2.65 -2.61
C LEU A 80 -9.21 -1.61 -2.30
N VAL A 81 -8.84 -0.33 -2.18
CA VAL A 81 -9.81 0.75 -1.98
C VAL A 81 -10.72 0.92 -3.21
N SER A 82 -10.17 0.90 -4.43
CA SER A 82 -10.95 0.97 -5.66
C SER A 82 -11.89 -0.23 -5.80
N ILE A 83 -11.45 -1.45 -5.47
CA ILE A 83 -12.32 -2.64 -5.41
C ILE A 83 -13.47 -2.42 -4.42
N HIS A 84 -13.19 -1.93 -3.22
CA HIS A 84 -14.23 -1.67 -2.21
C HIS A 84 -15.27 -0.64 -2.71
N ARG A 85 -14.84 0.32 -3.53
CA ARG A 85 -15.71 1.32 -4.16
C ARG A 85 -16.37 0.85 -5.45
N ASN A 86 -16.20 -0.42 -5.83
CA ASN A 86 -16.66 -1.00 -7.09
C ASN A 86 -16.07 -0.30 -8.34
N ALA A 87 -14.90 0.33 -8.21
CA ALA A 87 -14.14 0.96 -9.28
C ALA A 87 -13.12 -0.04 -9.87
N ILE A 88 -13.63 -1.07 -10.55
CA ILE A 88 -12.85 -2.23 -10.98
C ILE A 88 -11.73 -1.87 -11.97
N GLU A 89 -12.02 -1.01 -12.94
CA GLU A 89 -11.06 -0.57 -13.96
C GLU A 89 -9.87 0.19 -13.35
N GLU A 90 -10.15 1.00 -12.34
CA GLU A 90 -9.13 1.75 -11.60
C GLU A 90 -8.23 0.79 -10.79
N ALA A 91 -8.83 -0.22 -10.14
CA ALA A 91 -8.07 -1.24 -9.44
C ALA A 91 -7.14 -2.03 -10.38
N GLU A 92 -7.60 -2.33 -11.60
CA GLU A 92 -6.77 -2.98 -12.62
C GLU A 92 -5.56 -2.12 -13.01
N ALA A 93 -5.78 -0.82 -13.20
CA ALA A 93 -4.72 0.12 -13.57
C ALA A 93 -3.62 0.15 -12.50
N TYR A 94 -3.99 0.21 -11.21
CA TYR A 94 -3.02 0.15 -10.11
C TYR A 94 -2.25 -1.18 -10.07
N LEU A 95 -2.94 -2.30 -10.24
CA LEU A 95 -2.28 -3.62 -10.27
C LEU A 95 -1.36 -3.79 -11.48
N ALA A 96 -1.73 -3.23 -12.64
CA ALA A 96 -0.90 -3.20 -13.84
C ALA A 96 0.36 -2.34 -13.63
N ARG A 97 0.23 -1.15 -13.05
CA ARG A 97 1.36 -0.27 -12.71
C ARG A 97 2.36 -0.96 -11.76
N SER A 98 1.87 -1.70 -10.76
CA SER A 98 2.78 -2.47 -9.88
C SER A 98 3.47 -3.62 -10.65
N ARG A 99 2.85 -4.21 -11.70
CA ARG A 99 3.48 -5.27 -12.51
C ARG A 99 4.65 -4.75 -13.33
N SER A 100 4.53 -3.56 -13.89
CA SER A 100 5.61 -2.99 -14.70
C SER A 100 6.88 -2.81 -13.88
N TYR A 101 6.76 -2.45 -12.60
CA TYR A 101 7.93 -2.34 -11.70
C TYR A 101 8.49 -3.71 -11.29
N ARG A 102 7.66 -4.74 -11.13
CA ARG A 102 8.12 -6.09 -10.74
C ARG A 102 9.13 -6.71 -11.70
N THR A 103 8.95 -6.50 -13.00
CA THR A 103 9.87 -7.02 -14.04
C THR A 103 11.31 -6.53 -13.82
N LEU A 104 11.49 -5.43 -13.09
CA LEU A 104 12.79 -4.84 -12.80
C LEU A 104 13.51 -5.47 -11.59
N TYR A 105 12.80 -6.17 -10.68
CA TYR A 105 13.36 -6.50 -9.35
C TYR A 105 13.27 -7.98 -8.92
N GLY A 106 12.54 -8.85 -9.62
CA GLY A 106 12.53 -10.29 -9.33
C GLY A 106 12.03 -10.69 -7.92
N ARG A 107 11.29 -9.81 -7.22
CA ARG A 107 10.74 -10.06 -5.88
C ARG A 107 9.37 -10.76 -5.93
N THR A 108 9.10 -11.59 -4.92
CA THR A 108 7.80 -12.24 -4.70
C THR A 108 6.72 -11.20 -4.38
N LEU A 109 5.49 -11.44 -4.83
CA LEU A 109 4.36 -10.52 -4.66
C LEU A 109 4.09 -10.23 -3.16
N PRO A 110 4.01 -8.96 -2.73
CA PRO A 110 3.59 -8.63 -1.37
C PRO A 110 2.14 -9.08 -1.12
N ALA A 111 1.84 -9.45 0.13
CA ALA A 111 0.57 -10.04 0.54
C ALA A 111 -0.67 -9.24 0.08
N TYR A 112 -0.63 -7.91 0.14
CA TYR A 112 -1.73 -7.03 -0.27
C TYR A 112 -2.04 -7.10 -1.77
N ARG A 113 -1.01 -7.26 -2.61
CA ARG A 113 -1.19 -7.41 -4.05
C ARG A 113 -1.82 -8.75 -4.38
N SER A 114 -1.34 -9.83 -3.77
CA SER A 114 -1.91 -11.17 -3.96
C SER A 114 -3.38 -11.20 -3.52
N LEU A 115 -3.70 -10.54 -2.40
CA LEU A 115 -5.08 -10.38 -1.93
C LEU A 115 -5.94 -9.57 -2.92
N ALA A 116 -5.44 -8.43 -3.40
CA ALA A 116 -6.16 -7.60 -4.36
C ALA A 116 -6.46 -8.34 -5.67
N GLU A 117 -5.50 -9.11 -6.19
CA GLU A 117 -5.71 -9.94 -7.37
C GLU A 117 -6.76 -11.03 -7.12
N ALA A 118 -6.75 -11.68 -5.97
CA ALA A 118 -7.74 -12.69 -5.62
C ALA A 118 -9.15 -12.11 -5.52
N ILE A 119 -9.32 -10.98 -4.84
CA ILE A 119 -10.63 -10.32 -4.70
C ILE A 119 -11.13 -9.84 -6.07
N LEU A 120 -10.26 -9.29 -6.90
CA LEU A 120 -10.61 -8.85 -8.25
C LEU A 120 -11.12 -10.01 -9.11
N ARG A 121 -10.47 -11.18 -9.05
CA ARG A 121 -10.92 -12.39 -9.77
C ARG A 121 -12.30 -12.84 -9.30
N ASN A 122 -12.53 -12.87 -7.99
CA ASN A 122 -13.84 -13.19 -7.42
C ASN A 122 -14.92 -12.17 -7.86
N ALA A 123 -14.59 -10.88 -7.88
CA ALA A 123 -15.52 -9.83 -8.32
C ALA A 123 -15.93 -9.96 -9.80
N ARG A 124 -15.13 -10.66 -10.62
CA ARG A 124 -15.40 -10.93 -12.04
C ARG A 124 -16.17 -12.23 -12.27
N GLY A 125 -16.42 -13.01 -11.21
CA GLY A 125 -17.07 -14.33 -11.32
C GLY A 125 -16.15 -15.42 -11.87
N ASP A 126 -14.83 -15.26 -11.75
CA ASP A 126 -13.86 -16.29 -12.16
C ASP A 126 -13.46 -17.15 -10.94
N ASP A 127 -14.34 -18.09 -10.57
CA ASP A 127 -14.20 -19.00 -9.42
C ASP A 127 -13.11 -20.07 -9.61
N SER A 128 -12.41 -20.09 -10.74
CA SER A 128 -11.64 -21.27 -11.19
C SER A 128 -10.20 -21.37 -10.65
N GLY A 129 -9.78 -20.51 -9.72
CA GLY A 129 -8.37 -20.47 -9.26
C GLY A 129 -8.14 -19.97 -7.84
N ALA A 130 -9.06 -20.20 -6.90
CA ALA A 130 -8.90 -19.78 -5.52
C ALA A 130 -8.03 -20.76 -4.70
N ILE A 131 -6.74 -20.91 -5.02
CA ILE A 131 -5.63 -21.20 -4.07
C ILE A 131 -4.32 -20.65 -4.65
#